data_AF-A0A388KP47-F1
#
_entry.id   AF-A0A388KP47-F1
#
_cell.length_a   1.000
_cell.length_b   1.000
_cell.length_c   1.000
_cell.angle_alpha   90.00
_cell.angle_beta   90.00
_cell.angle_gamma   90.00
#
_symmetry.space_group_name_H-M   'P 1'
#
loop_
_entity.id
_entity.type
_entity.pdbx_description
1 polymer ?
#
loop_
_entity_poly.entity_id
_entity_poly.type
_entity_poly.pdbx_seq_one_letter_code
_entity_poly.pdbx_strand_id
1 'polypeptide(L)'
;MEKRELTKQAKMLALLEAQEAKKKQIEEELKKEQEEKMAAIQEEVEKEEEEEEEVQEEEQLERRRGEANTSKEIEIAKIAHEWAAHLELGEDREAEMAIPQQEREATRRQIETERDPMRRKAKEEEQQMAWRYRLSQDRVRQLEAAESIKKDLKAAEARMGKIGAETEIATKLATLTQSVESLLIAHREQRQFNHIFEVKIDAMRVGFKDFASDMMKYLLVEVHNATNNTREFCTGAIEGAKLATP
;
A
#
# COMPACT_ATOMS: atom_id res chain seq x y z
N MET A 1 -31.04 -6.97 -10.50
CA MET A 1 -30.20 -6.95 -9.28
C MET A 1 -28.97 -6.04 -9.45
N GLU A 2 -28.43 -5.90 -10.65
CA GLU A 2 -27.25 -5.09 -10.99
C GLU A 2 -27.26 -3.63 -10.48
N LYS A 3 -28.39 -2.91 -10.53
CA LYS A 3 -28.47 -1.52 -10.05
C LYS A 3 -28.19 -1.35 -8.54
N ARG A 4 -28.47 -2.37 -7.72
CA ARG A 4 -28.19 -2.35 -6.27
C ARG A 4 -26.74 -2.69 -5.94
N GLU A 5 -26.05 -3.40 -6.82
CA GLU A 5 -24.63 -3.74 -6.66
C GLU A 5 -23.74 -2.59 -7.11
N LEU A 6 -24.08 -1.95 -8.23
CA LEU A 6 -23.40 -0.74 -8.71
C LEU A 6 -23.49 0.41 -7.70
N THR A 7 -24.62 0.56 -7.01
CA THR A 7 -24.78 1.59 -5.96
C THR A 7 -24.00 1.27 -4.68
N LYS A 8 -23.75 -0.01 -4.37
CA LYS A 8 -22.88 -0.40 -3.25
C LYS A 8 -21.40 -0.18 -3.58
N GLN A 9 -20.97 -0.52 -4.79
CA GLN A 9 -19.61 -0.27 -5.25
C GLN A 9 -19.31 1.23 -5.34
N ALA A 10 -20.23 2.03 -5.87
CA ALA A 10 -20.07 3.48 -5.92
C ALA A 10 -19.96 4.12 -4.52
N LYS A 11 -20.73 3.63 -3.53
CA LYS A 11 -20.61 4.11 -2.14
C LYS A 11 -19.29 3.74 -1.49
N MET A 12 -18.73 2.58 -1.81
CA MET A 12 -17.43 2.15 -1.29
C MET A 12 -16.30 2.99 -1.87
N LEU A 13 -16.34 3.24 -3.18
CA LEU A 13 -15.39 4.12 -3.87
C LEU A 13 -15.44 5.56 -3.36
N ALA A 14 -16.65 6.12 -3.19
CA ALA A 14 -16.81 7.47 -2.63
C ALA A 14 -16.28 7.60 -1.20
N LEU A 15 -16.38 6.54 -0.39
CA LEU A 15 -15.81 6.51 0.96
C LEU A 15 -14.28 6.51 0.96
N LEU A 16 -13.68 5.74 0.04
CA LEU A 16 -12.23 5.69 -0.15
C LEU A 16 -11.67 7.03 -0.65
N GLU A 17 -12.29 7.63 -1.67
CA GLU A 17 -11.91 8.96 -2.17
C GLU A 17 -12.05 10.04 -1.09
N ALA A 18 -13.13 10.00 -0.30
CA ALA A 18 -13.31 10.94 0.81
C ALA A 18 -12.24 10.78 1.90
N GLN A 19 -11.75 9.56 2.14
CA GLN A 19 -10.69 9.31 3.13
C GLN A 19 -9.32 9.74 2.61
N GLU A 20 -9.03 9.54 1.32
CA GLU A 20 -7.81 10.04 0.67
C GLU A 20 -7.80 11.57 0.59
N ALA A 21 -8.94 12.20 0.28
CA ALA A 21 -9.06 13.65 0.28
C ALA A 21 -8.78 14.24 1.67
N LYS A 22 -9.33 13.63 2.73
CA LYS A 22 -9.05 14.04 4.12
C LYS A 22 -7.57 13.87 4.50
N LYS A 23 -6.93 12.77 4.09
CA LYS A 23 -5.48 12.57 4.32
C LYS A 23 -4.63 13.63 3.61
N LYS A 24 -4.94 13.92 2.35
CA LYS A 24 -4.24 14.97 1.57
C LYS A 24 -4.43 16.35 2.19
N GLN A 25 -5.64 16.65 2.68
CA GLN A 25 -5.94 17.93 3.31
C GLN A 25 -5.14 18.12 4.62
N ILE A 26 -5.07 17.09 5.47
CA ILE A 26 -4.25 17.11 6.70
C ILE A 26 -2.76 17.22 6.36
N GLU A 27 -2.30 16.52 5.32
CA GLU A 27 -0.90 16.58 4.90
C GLU A 27 -0.53 17.97 4.36
N GLU A 28 -1.42 18.62 3.61
CA GLU A 28 -1.22 19.97 3.09
C GLU A 28 -1.28 21.02 4.20
N GLU A 29 -2.23 20.92 5.13
CA GLU A 29 -2.30 21.82 6.30
C GLU A 29 -1.04 21.69 7.17
N LEU A 30 -0.59 20.47 7.45
CA LEU A 30 0.62 20.25 8.23
C LEU A 30 1.87 20.74 7.49
N LYS A 31 1.88 20.70 6.16
CA LYS A 31 2.98 21.23 5.36
C LYS A 31 2.99 22.75 5.35
N LYS A 32 1.83 23.39 5.27
CA LYS A 32 1.69 24.86 5.41
C LYS A 32 2.07 25.33 6.81
N GLU A 33 1.64 24.61 7.86
CA GLU A 33 2.01 24.95 9.24
C GLU A 33 3.53 24.75 9.48
N GLN A 34 4.14 23.76 8.84
CA GLN A 34 5.60 23.57 8.90
C GLN A 34 6.36 24.64 8.09
N GLU A 35 5.87 25.03 6.91
CA GLU A 35 6.43 26.13 6.12
C GLU A 35 6.27 27.46 6.86
N GLU A 36 5.13 27.74 7.49
CA GLU A 36 4.92 28.91 8.35
C GLU A 36 5.84 28.88 9.58
N LYS A 37 6.04 27.72 10.22
CA LYS A 37 6.99 27.61 11.35
C LYS A 37 8.44 27.82 10.90
N MET A 38 8.84 27.27 9.76
CA MET A 38 10.18 27.47 9.21
C MET A 38 10.39 28.91 8.74
N ALA A 39 9.37 29.52 8.14
CA ALA A 39 9.39 30.92 7.75
C ALA A 39 9.37 31.84 8.97
N ALA A 40 8.61 31.53 10.03
CA ALA A 40 8.60 32.29 11.27
C ALA A 40 9.95 32.19 12.00
N ILE A 41 10.59 31.03 12.00
CA ILE A 41 11.94 30.87 12.56
C ILE A 41 12.98 31.61 11.70
N GLN A 42 12.86 31.59 10.36
CA GLN A 42 13.73 32.38 9.48
C GLN A 42 13.50 33.88 9.63
N GLU A 43 12.25 34.31 9.79
CA GLU A 43 11.86 35.70 10.00
C GLU A 43 12.26 36.17 11.41
N GLU A 44 12.22 35.32 12.44
CA GLU A 44 12.79 35.62 13.76
C GLU A 44 14.32 35.74 13.69
N VAL A 45 14.99 34.90 12.91
CA VAL A 45 16.45 34.99 12.71
C VAL A 45 16.84 36.21 11.88
N GLU A 46 16.10 36.53 10.82
CA GLU A 46 16.29 37.77 10.03
C GLU A 46 15.92 39.01 10.85
N LYS A 47 14.92 38.95 11.74
CA LYS A 47 14.58 40.03 12.66
C LYS A 47 15.60 40.19 13.78
N GLU A 48 16.20 39.12 14.31
CA GLU A 48 17.32 39.24 15.24
C GLU A 48 18.55 39.89 14.56
N GLU A 49 18.84 39.55 13.29
CA GLU A 49 19.91 40.20 12.51
C GLU A 49 19.57 41.66 12.12
N GLU A 50 18.32 41.94 11.70
CA GLU A 50 17.86 43.29 11.38
C GLU A 50 17.68 44.15 12.64
N GLU A 51 17.29 43.61 13.80
CA GLU A 51 17.27 44.33 15.09
C GLU A 51 18.69 44.59 15.59
N GLU A 52 19.68 43.73 15.33
CA GLU A 52 21.10 44.05 15.61
C GLU A 52 21.62 45.21 14.72
N GLU A 53 21.14 45.35 13.47
CA GLU A 53 21.43 46.48 12.58
C GLU A 53 20.57 47.73 12.88
N GLU A 54 19.28 47.58 13.17
CA GLU A 54 18.36 48.66 13.57
C GLU A 54 18.70 49.20 14.95
N VAL A 55 19.18 48.42 15.93
CA VAL A 55 19.65 48.95 17.22
C VAL A 55 20.88 49.85 17.02
N GLN A 56 21.71 49.61 16.00
CA GLN A 56 22.81 50.52 15.62
C GLN A 56 22.31 51.80 14.90
N GLU A 57 21.21 51.75 14.15
CA GLU A 57 20.60 52.90 13.47
C GLU A 57 19.62 53.71 14.36
N GLU A 58 18.83 53.06 15.21
CA GLU A 58 17.90 53.66 16.18
C GLU A 58 18.64 54.42 17.28
N GLU A 59 19.81 53.96 17.74
CA GLU A 59 20.65 54.74 18.66
C GLU A 59 21.10 56.09 18.04
N GLN A 60 21.10 56.19 16.70
CA GLN A 60 21.34 57.45 15.97
C GLN A 60 20.05 58.23 15.65
N LEU A 61 18.90 57.57 15.49
CA LEU A 61 17.62 58.19 15.12
C LEU A 61 16.76 58.62 16.31
N GLU A 62 16.84 57.97 17.48
CA GLU A 62 16.14 58.36 18.71
C GLU A 62 16.58 59.75 19.23
N ARG A 63 17.77 60.22 18.84
CA ARG A 63 18.20 61.59 19.12
C ARG A 63 17.40 62.66 18.34
N ARG A 64 16.52 62.28 17.40
CA ARG A 64 15.88 63.21 16.46
C ARG A 64 14.36 63.26 16.43
N ARG A 65 13.61 62.40 17.13
CA ARG A 65 12.14 62.41 17.03
C ARG A 65 11.45 62.58 18.39
N GLY A 66 11.27 63.84 18.76
CA GLY A 66 10.40 64.22 19.87
C GLY A 66 8.91 64.12 19.51
N GLU A 67 8.14 63.65 20.50
CA GLU A 67 6.74 64.00 20.82
C GLU A 67 5.64 63.38 19.91
N ALA A 68 4.60 62.69 20.39
CA ALA A 68 4.04 62.51 21.72
C ALA A 68 3.26 61.17 21.78
N ASN A 69 3.68 60.25 22.65
CA ASN A 69 2.95 59.00 22.90
C ASN A 69 1.83 59.24 23.92
N THR A 70 0.65 58.69 23.68
CA THR A 70 -0.42 58.71 24.68
C THR A 70 -0.02 57.87 25.89
N SER A 71 -0.45 58.23 27.11
CA SER A 71 -0.08 57.50 28.34
C SER A 71 -0.41 55.99 28.29
N LYS A 72 -1.36 55.58 27.44
CA LYS A 72 -1.73 54.17 27.22
C LYS A 72 -0.76 53.44 26.27
N GLU A 73 -0.23 54.10 25.24
CA GLU A 73 0.81 53.51 24.38
C GLU A 73 2.09 53.25 25.16
N ILE A 74 2.46 54.17 26.05
CA ILE A 74 3.62 53.98 26.93
C ILE A 74 3.42 52.76 27.85
N GLU A 75 2.20 52.54 28.33
CA GLU A 75 1.85 51.40 29.20
C GLU A 75 1.85 50.08 28.44
N ILE A 76 1.28 50.04 27.22
CA ILE A 76 1.30 48.87 26.34
C ILE A 76 2.73 48.53 25.92
N ALA A 77 3.54 49.53 25.56
CA ALA A 77 4.94 49.34 25.20
C ALA A 77 5.73 48.73 26.36
N LYS A 78 5.54 49.23 27.60
CA LYS A 78 6.19 48.67 28.79
C LYS A 78 5.81 47.21 29.03
N ILE A 79 4.52 46.89 28.94
CA ILE A 79 4.04 45.52 29.10
C ILE A 79 4.65 44.64 28.01
N ALA A 80 4.68 45.10 26.75
CA ALA A 80 5.31 44.36 25.65
C ALA A 80 6.80 44.11 25.90
N HIS A 81 7.54 45.11 26.38
CA HIS A 81 8.96 44.95 26.75
C HIS A 81 9.16 43.97 27.90
N GLU A 82 8.30 44.00 28.93
CA GLU A 82 8.33 43.04 30.03
C GLU A 82 8.07 41.61 29.55
N TRP A 83 7.12 41.41 28.62
CA TRP A 83 6.87 40.10 28.01
C TRP A 83 8.01 39.63 27.11
N ALA A 84 8.58 40.51 26.28
CA ALA A 84 9.74 40.20 25.45
C ALA A 84 10.94 39.76 26.29
N ALA A 85 11.27 40.52 27.35
CA ALA A 85 12.34 40.17 28.28
C ALA A 85 12.12 38.82 28.99
N HIS A 86 10.87 38.46 29.28
CA HIS A 86 10.55 37.15 29.84
C HIS A 86 10.69 35.99 28.84
N LEU A 87 10.43 36.24 27.55
CA LEU A 87 10.63 35.25 26.48
C LEU A 87 12.12 35.01 26.24
N GLU A 88 12.91 36.07 26.07
CA GLU A 88 14.37 36.00 25.92
C GLU A 88 15.02 35.26 27.10
N LEU A 89 14.62 35.59 28.34
CA LEU A 89 15.11 34.90 29.54
C LEU A 89 14.72 33.41 29.55
N GLY A 90 13.59 33.05 28.97
CA GLY A 90 13.14 31.68 28.79
C GLY A 90 14.04 30.91 27.83
N GLU A 91 14.35 31.52 26.69
CA GLU A 91 15.23 30.98 25.65
C GLU A 91 16.68 30.83 26.13
N ASP A 92 17.21 31.82 26.85
CA ASP A 92 18.52 31.73 27.50
C ASP A 92 18.63 30.55 28.45
N ARG A 93 17.59 30.35 29.27
CA ARG A 93 17.54 29.23 30.21
C ARG A 93 17.45 27.89 29.47
N GLU A 94 16.70 27.82 28.38
CA GLU A 94 16.62 26.61 27.58
C GLU A 94 17.96 26.29 26.91
N ALA A 95 18.62 27.30 26.32
CA ALA A 95 19.94 27.18 25.73
C ALA A 95 20.97 26.74 26.77
N GLU A 96 20.98 27.32 27.97
CA GLU A 96 21.83 26.88 29.08
C GLU A 96 21.50 25.41 29.45
N MET A 97 20.23 25.03 29.55
CA MET A 97 19.84 23.66 29.92
C MET A 97 20.18 22.61 28.86
N ALA A 98 20.24 22.98 27.58
CA ALA A 98 20.65 22.10 26.49
C ALA A 98 22.15 21.73 26.57
N ILE A 99 22.97 22.58 27.20
CA ILE A 99 24.41 22.36 27.33
C ILE A 99 24.72 21.47 28.55
N PRO A 100 25.68 20.52 28.43
CA PRO A 100 26.11 19.70 29.56
C PRO A 100 26.57 20.56 30.75
N GLN A 101 26.20 20.13 31.96
CA GLN A 101 26.49 20.89 33.19
C GLN A 101 27.99 21.17 33.39
N GLN A 102 28.87 20.25 32.97
CA GLN A 102 30.32 20.43 33.07
C GLN A 102 30.84 21.59 32.21
N GLU A 103 30.31 21.74 30.99
CA GLU A 103 30.68 22.84 30.10
C GLU A 103 30.18 24.17 30.64
N ARG A 104 28.93 24.21 31.15
CA ARG A 104 28.37 25.41 31.80
C ARG A 104 29.20 25.89 32.98
N GLU A 105 29.55 24.98 33.88
CA GLU A 105 30.36 25.30 35.06
C GLU A 105 31.78 25.74 34.68
N ALA A 106 32.36 25.14 33.63
CA ALA A 106 33.66 25.56 33.12
C ALA A 106 33.60 26.98 32.54
N THR A 107 32.58 27.29 31.73
CA THR A 107 32.36 28.63 31.17
C THR A 107 32.13 29.67 32.27
N ARG A 108 31.31 29.36 33.27
CA ARG A 108 31.07 30.25 34.43
C ARG A 108 32.37 30.58 35.18
N ARG A 109 33.21 29.58 35.46
CA ARG A 109 34.52 29.78 36.09
C ARG A 109 35.46 30.63 35.23
N GLN A 110 35.43 30.48 33.91
CA GLN A 110 36.24 31.31 33.00
C GLN A 110 35.78 32.77 33.01
N ILE A 111 34.47 33.02 33.00
CA ILE A 111 33.91 34.38 33.07
C ILE A 111 34.24 35.04 34.42
N GLU A 112 34.12 34.31 35.53
CA GLU A 112 34.44 34.81 36.88
C GLU A 112 35.91 35.24 37.04
N THR A 113 36.84 34.63 36.29
CA THR A 113 38.28 34.97 36.35
C THR A 113 38.65 36.28 35.67
N GLU A 114 37.83 36.79 34.75
CA GLU A 114 38.02 38.11 34.15
C GLU A 114 37.94 39.17 35.25
N ARG A 115 38.72 40.25 35.23
CA ARG A 115 38.74 41.25 36.33
C ARG A 115 37.87 42.47 36.04
N ASP A 116 37.76 42.82 34.77
CA ASP A 116 37.00 43.99 34.30
C ASP A 116 35.50 43.66 34.24
N PRO A 117 34.64 44.39 34.98
CA PRO A 117 33.19 44.18 34.96
C PRO A 117 32.58 44.27 33.56
N MET A 118 33.09 45.17 32.70
CA MET A 118 32.55 45.34 31.35
C MET A 118 32.89 44.14 30.46
N ARG A 119 34.14 43.66 30.54
CA ARG A 119 34.59 42.47 29.79
C ARG A 119 33.95 41.18 30.29
N ARG A 120 33.62 41.08 31.58
CA ARG A 120 32.84 39.96 32.13
C ARG A 120 31.47 39.88 31.47
N LYS A 121 30.75 41.02 31.43
CA LYS A 121 29.42 41.09 30.85
C LYS A 121 29.41 40.73 29.37
N ALA A 122 30.36 41.30 28.60
CA ALA A 122 30.51 40.98 27.19
C ALA A 122 30.78 39.49 26.93
N LYS A 123 31.60 38.82 27.77
CA LYS A 123 31.86 37.37 27.67
C LYS A 123 30.64 36.52 28.04
N GLU A 124 29.82 36.98 28.97
CA GLU A 124 28.58 36.29 29.35
C GLU A 124 27.56 36.36 28.22
N GLU A 125 27.36 37.56 27.65
CA GLU A 125 26.50 37.79 26.48
C GLU A 125 26.98 36.98 25.27
N GLU A 126 28.28 36.99 24.95
CA GLU A 126 28.87 36.19 23.87
C GLU A 126 28.61 34.67 24.04
N GLN A 127 28.70 34.16 25.27
CA GLN A 127 28.45 32.75 25.56
C GLN A 127 26.97 32.39 25.47
N GLN A 128 26.09 33.28 25.94
CA GLN A 128 24.63 33.12 25.79
C GLN A 128 24.25 33.03 24.31
N MET A 129 24.73 33.97 23.49
CA MET A 129 24.51 33.95 22.04
C MET A 129 25.05 32.68 21.39
N ALA A 130 26.26 32.25 21.76
CA ALA A 130 26.84 31.01 21.25
C ALA A 130 26.03 29.76 21.62
N TRP A 131 25.40 29.73 22.79
CA TRP A 131 24.53 28.63 23.21
C TRP A 131 23.17 28.67 22.51
N ARG A 132 22.54 29.85 22.38
CA ARG A 132 21.30 30.04 21.61
C ARG A 132 21.48 29.56 20.16
N TYR A 133 22.59 29.96 19.52
CA TYR A 133 22.92 29.54 18.17
C TYR A 133 23.10 28.03 18.02
N ARG A 134 23.73 27.37 19.00
CA ARG A 134 23.85 25.90 18.99
C ARG A 134 22.49 25.23 19.12
N LEU A 135 21.64 25.72 20.01
CA LEU A 135 20.29 25.20 20.20
C LEU A 135 19.45 25.35 18.94
N SER A 136 19.50 26.50 18.27
CA SER A 136 18.77 26.73 17.01
C SER A 136 19.26 25.80 15.89
N GLN A 137 20.58 25.63 15.73
CA GLN A 137 21.14 24.65 14.79
C GLN A 137 20.68 23.22 15.09
N ASP A 138 20.68 22.81 16.35
CA ASP A 138 20.25 21.47 16.72
C ASP A 138 18.75 21.27 16.49
N ARG A 139 17.91 22.28 16.75
CA ARG A 139 16.49 22.25 16.39
C ARG A 139 16.29 22.05 14.89
N VAL A 140 17.03 22.76 14.05
CA VAL A 140 17.00 22.60 12.59
C VAL A 140 17.41 21.17 12.21
N ARG A 141 18.52 20.66 12.75
CA ARG A 141 18.97 19.28 12.49
C ARG A 141 17.93 18.23 12.89
N GLN A 142 17.25 18.42 14.03
CA GLN A 142 16.18 17.50 14.45
C GLN A 142 14.98 17.55 13.51
N LEU A 143 14.60 18.72 13.03
CA LEU A 143 13.53 18.88 12.04
C LEU A 143 13.90 18.21 10.71
N GLU A 144 15.10 18.43 10.20
CA GLU A 144 15.61 17.78 8.99
C GLU A 144 15.67 16.26 9.14
N ALA A 145 16.15 15.76 10.28
CA ALA A 145 16.16 14.33 10.59
C ALA A 145 14.74 13.74 10.63
N ALA A 146 13.79 14.43 11.26
CA ALA A 146 12.39 14.03 11.29
C ALA A 146 11.77 14.03 9.88
N GLU A 147 12.09 15.03 9.05
CA GLU A 147 11.64 15.09 7.67
C GLU A 147 12.22 13.94 6.82
N SER A 148 13.50 13.63 6.99
CA SER A 148 14.15 12.47 6.37
C SER A 148 13.47 11.16 6.76
N ILE A 149 13.24 10.95 8.07
CA ILE A 149 12.54 9.76 8.58
C ILE A 149 11.13 9.67 7.99
N LYS A 150 10.41 10.79 7.88
CA LYS A 150 9.07 10.84 7.27
C LYS A 150 9.11 10.47 5.79
N LYS A 151 10.11 10.94 5.03
CA LYS A 151 10.32 10.56 3.62
C LYS A 151 10.60 9.06 3.49
N ASP A 152 11.46 8.51 4.35
CA ASP A 152 11.78 7.09 4.37
C ASP A 152 10.56 6.22 4.73
N LEU A 153 9.76 6.66 5.70
CA LEU A 153 8.51 5.98 6.08
C LEU A 153 7.53 5.91 4.90
N LYS A 154 7.31 7.02 4.18
CA LYS A 154 6.47 7.04 2.98
C LYS A 154 7.00 6.12 1.89
N ALA A 155 8.31 6.10 1.68
CA ALA A 155 8.94 5.20 0.71
C ALA A 155 8.76 3.73 1.10
N ALA A 156 8.85 3.41 2.39
CA ALA A 156 8.60 2.07 2.93
C ALA A 156 7.14 1.66 2.76
N GLU A 157 6.17 2.53 3.08
CA GLU A 157 4.74 2.29 2.86
C GLU A 157 4.44 2.00 1.38
N ALA A 158 5.00 2.78 0.47
CA ALA A 158 4.83 2.57 -0.97
C ALA A 158 5.41 1.21 -1.43
N ARG A 159 6.56 0.79 -0.88
CA ARG A 159 7.14 -0.54 -1.15
C ARG A 159 6.26 -1.66 -0.60
N MET A 160 5.75 -1.50 0.62
CA MET A 160 4.83 -2.46 1.23
C MET A 160 3.55 -2.62 0.42
N GLY A 161 3.00 -1.53 -0.12
CA GLY A 161 1.84 -1.58 -1.02
C GLY A 161 2.09 -2.41 -2.27
N LYS A 162 3.27 -2.28 -2.89
CA LYS A 162 3.67 -3.10 -4.05
C LYS A 162 3.80 -4.58 -3.70
N ILE A 163 4.45 -4.89 -2.58
CA ILE A 163 4.57 -6.27 -2.08
C ILE A 163 3.17 -6.85 -1.82
N GLY A 164 2.27 -6.07 -1.21
CA GLY A 164 0.88 -6.46 -1.00
C GLY A 164 0.18 -6.86 -2.32
N ALA A 165 0.26 -6.00 -3.34
CA ALA A 165 -0.31 -6.28 -4.66
C ALA A 165 0.30 -7.53 -5.33
N GLU A 166 1.63 -7.70 -5.25
CA GLU A 166 2.32 -8.88 -5.77
C GLU A 166 1.89 -10.17 -5.05
N THR A 167 1.75 -10.13 -3.72
CA THR A 167 1.27 -11.28 -2.94
C THR A 167 -0.19 -11.63 -3.26
N GLU A 168 -1.05 -10.66 -3.51
CA GLU A 168 -2.42 -10.89 -3.96
C GLU A 168 -2.45 -11.56 -5.35
N ILE A 169 -1.60 -11.12 -6.28
CA ILE A 169 -1.46 -11.76 -7.59
C ILE A 169 -0.94 -13.20 -7.43
N ALA A 170 0.09 -13.41 -6.62
CA ALA A 170 0.67 -14.73 -6.38
C ALA A 170 -0.37 -15.71 -5.80
N THR A 171 -1.20 -15.26 -4.85
CA THR A 171 -2.28 -16.08 -4.27
C THR A 171 -3.39 -16.39 -5.28
N LYS A 172 -3.78 -15.43 -6.13
CA LYS A 172 -4.73 -15.68 -7.24
C LYS A 172 -4.18 -16.67 -8.27
N LEU A 173 -2.89 -16.58 -8.61
CA LEU A 173 -2.24 -17.53 -9.50
C LEU A 173 -2.16 -18.95 -8.90
N ALA A 174 -1.86 -19.06 -7.60
CA ALA A 174 -1.84 -20.34 -6.91
C ALA A 174 -3.22 -21.02 -6.92
N THR A 175 -4.28 -20.26 -6.62
CA THR A 175 -5.66 -20.78 -6.65
C THR A 175 -6.12 -21.16 -8.05
N LEU A 176 -5.77 -20.37 -9.07
CA LEU A 176 -6.03 -20.73 -10.47
C LEU A 176 -5.30 -22.01 -10.87
N THR A 177 -4.04 -22.15 -10.48
CA THR A 177 -3.22 -23.35 -10.75
C THR A 177 -3.88 -24.60 -10.16
N GLN A 178 -4.27 -24.56 -8.89
CA GLN A 178 -4.97 -25.66 -8.23
C GLN A 178 -6.32 -26.00 -8.90
N SER A 179 -7.02 -24.98 -9.38
CA SER A 179 -8.30 -25.16 -10.10
C SER A 179 -8.08 -25.87 -11.44
N VAL A 180 -7.04 -25.48 -12.20
CA VAL A 180 -6.69 -26.10 -13.48
C VAL A 180 -6.21 -27.54 -13.28
N GLU A 181 -5.39 -27.81 -12.27
CA GLU A 181 -4.97 -29.18 -11.92
C GLU A 181 -6.16 -30.08 -11.63
N SER A 182 -7.11 -29.60 -10.82
CA SER A 182 -8.35 -30.32 -10.50
C SER A 182 -9.18 -30.60 -11.76
N LEU A 183 -9.29 -29.63 -12.66
CA LEU A 183 -10.00 -29.78 -13.93
C LEU A 183 -9.32 -30.77 -14.87
N LEU A 184 -7.97 -30.79 -14.92
CA LEU A 184 -7.21 -31.75 -15.72
C LEU A 184 -7.41 -33.18 -15.22
N ILE A 185 -7.44 -33.40 -13.90
CA ILE A 185 -7.74 -34.71 -13.29
C ILE A 185 -9.15 -35.16 -13.67
N ALA A 186 -10.16 -34.30 -13.45
CA ALA A 186 -11.55 -34.62 -13.78
C ALA A 186 -11.72 -34.91 -15.28
N HIS A 187 -11.08 -34.13 -16.16
CA HIS A 187 -11.12 -34.36 -17.60
C HIS A 187 -10.48 -35.71 -18.00
N ARG A 188 -9.37 -36.07 -17.35
CA ARG A 188 -8.70 -37.37 -17.58
C ARG A 188 -9.61 -38.54 -17.21
N GLU A 189 -10.24 -38.48 -16.03
CA GLU A 189 -11.17 -39.51 -15.56
C GLU A 189 -12.39 -39.63 -16.48
N GLN A 190 -12.97 -38.50 -16.89
CA GLN A 190 -14.07 -38.48 -17.84
C GLN A 190 -13.69 -39.13 -19.18
N ARG A 191 -12.50 -38.82 -19.72
CA ARG A 191 -12.02 -39.43 -20.97
C ARG A 191 -11.83 -40.94 -20.81
N GLN A 192 -11.26 -41.38 -19.69
CA GLN A 192 -11.09 -42.81 -19.40
C GLN A 192 -12.44 -43.53 -19.31
N PHE A 193 -13.42 -42.93 -18.63
CA PHE A 193 -14.77 -43.46 -18.56
C PHE A 193 -15.40 -43.61 -19.94
N ASN A 194 -15.39 -42.54 -20.75
CA ASN A 194 -15.95 -42.57 -22.10
C ASN A 194 -15.27 -43.64 -22.96
N HIS A 195 -13.95 -43.75 -22.91
CA HIS A 195 -13.21 -44.77 -23.64
C HIS A 195 -13.62 -46.20 -23.25
N ILE A 196 -13.76 -46.47 -21.94
CA ILE A 196 -14.23 -47.78 -21.46
C ILE A 196 -15.64 -48.08 -21.96
N PHE A 197 -16.51 -47.08 -22.00
CA PHE A 197 -17.86 -47.22 -22.54
C PHE A 197 -17.86 -47.51 -24.04
N GLU A 198 -17.05 -46.81 -24.83
CA GLU A 198 -16.90 -47.06 -26.27
C GLU A 198 -16.44 -48.51 -26.53
N VAL A 199 -15.40 -48.97 -25.84
CA VAL A 199 -14.90 -50.34 -25.96
C VAL A 199 -16.00 -51.37 -25.64
N LYS A 200 -16.80 -51.14 -24.60
CA LYS A 200 -17.94 -52.02 -24.27
C LYS A 200 -19.00 -52.02 -25.35
N ILE A 201 -19.34 -50.86 -25.93
CA ILE A 201 -20.31 -50.74 -27.03
C ILE A 201 -19.80 -51.49 -28.26
N ASP A 202 -18.53 -51.34 -28.62
CA ASP A 202 -17.94 -52.03 -29.75
C ASP A 202 -17.92 -53.55 -29.54
N ALA A 203 -17.58 -54.02 -28.34
CA ALA A 203 -17.67 -55.44 -28.00
C ALA A 203 -19.10 -55.99 -28.14
N MET A 204 -20.11 -55.24 -27.66
CA MET A 204 -21.52 -55.62 -27.84
C MET A 204 -21.94 -55.65 -29.32
N ARG A 205 -21.47 -54.69 -30.13
CA ARG A 205 -21.75 -54.64 -31.58
C ARG A 205 -21.14 -55.83 -32.30
N VAL A 206 -19.91 -56.21 -31.98
CA VAL A 206 -19.24 -57.39 -32.55
C VAL A 206 -19.99 -58.66 -32.14
N GLY A 207 -20.27 -58.84 -30.84
CA GLY A 207 -21.02 -60.01 -30.36
C GLY A 207 -22.41 -60.15 -30.99
N PHE A 208 -23.12 -59.04 -31.21
CA PHE A 208 -24.40 -59.05 -31.92
C PHE A 208 -24.26 -59.48 -33.39
N LYS A 209 -23.24 -58.98 -34.10
CA LYS A 209 -22.96 -59.36 -35.49
C LYS A 209 -22.61 -60.84 -35.62
N ASP A 210 -21.82 -61.36 -34.69
CA ASP A 210 -21.43 -62.78 -34.66
C ASP A 210 -22.67 -63.65 -34.41
N PHE A 211 -23.49 -63.29 -33.41
CA PHE A 211 -24.76 -63.98 -33.13
C PHE A 211 -25.70 -64.00 -34.35
N ALA A 212 -25.91 -62.85 -35.00
CA ALA A 212 -26.76 -62.77 -36.19
C ALA A 212 -26.20 -63.62 -37.34
N SER A 213 -24.88 -63.66 -37.51
CA SER A 213 -24.21 -64.46 -38.53
C SER A 213 -24.38 -65.96 -38.28
N ASP A 214 -24.24 -66.41 -37.03
CA ASP A 214 -24.44 -67.81 -36.67
C ASP A 214 -25.90 -68.25 -36.78
N MET A 215 -26.85 -67.39 -36.39
CA MET A 215 -28.28 -67.60 -36.63
C MET A 215 -28.60 -67.74 -38.13
N MET A 216 -28.02 -66.90 -38.98
CA MET A 216 -28.20 -67.02 -40.43
C MET A 216 -27.61 -68.32 -40.98
N LYS A 217 -26.43 -68.75 -40.52
CA LYS A 217 -25.86 -70.05 -40.91
C LYS A 217 -26.76 -71.21 -40.49
N TYR A 218 -27.27 -71.18 -39.26
CA TYR A 218 -28.20 -72.20 -38.75
C TYR A 218 -29.46 -72.29 -39.61
N LEU A 219 -30.12 -71.15 -39.85
CA LEU A 219 -31.33 -71.08 -40.67
C LEU A 219 -31.08 -71.55 -42.11
N LEU A 220 -29.91 -71.22 -42.69
CA LEU A 220 -29.55 -71.69 -44.02
C LEU A 220 -29.43 -73.21 -44.09
N VAL A 221 -28.82 -73.84 -43.09
CA VAL A 221 -28.73 -75.32 -42.99
C VAL A 221 -30.12 -75.93 -42.81
N GLU A 222 -30.95 -75.37 -41.93
CA GLU A 222 -32.31 -75.84 -41.67
C GLU A 222 -33.17 -75.80 -42.94
N VAL A 223 -33.15 -74.66 -43.65
CA VAL A 223 -33.85 -74.48 -44.93
C VAL A 223 -33.32 -75.44 -45.98
N HIS A 224 -31.99 -75.60 -46.08
CA HIS A 224 -31.40 -76.54 -47.03
C HIS A 224 -31.87 -77.98 -46.77
N ASN A 225 -31.82 -78.44 -45.52
CA ASN A 225 -32.32 -79.77 -45.14
C ASN A 225 -33.82 -79.93 -45.45
N ALA A 226 -34.65 -78.94 -45.11
CA ALA A 226 -36.08 -78.98 -45.43
C ALA A 226 -36.34 -79.07 -46.94
N THR A 227 -35.62 -78.28 -47.75
CA THR A 227 -35.72 -78.34 -49.21
C THR A 227 -35.27 -79.69 -49.78
N ASN A 228 -34.18 -80.27 -49.26
CA ASN A 228 -33.70 -81.59 -49.69
C ASN A 228 -34.69 -82.69 -49.32
N ASN A 229 -35.18 -82.71 -48.08
CA ASN A 229 -36.19 -83.68 -47.63
C ASN A 229 -37.48 -83.59 -48.47
N THR A 230 -37.93 -82.37 -48.78
CA THR A 230 -39.12 -82.16 -49.63
C THR A 230 -38.86 -82.65 -51.06
N ARG A 231 -37.66 -82.41 -51.60
CA ARG A 231 -37.26 -82.90 -52.93
C ARG A 231 -37.23 -84.43 -52.97
N GLU A 232 -36.64 -85.07 -51.97
CA GLU A 232 -36.61 -86.54 -51.86
C GLU A 232 -38.02 -87.12 -51.78
N PHE A 233 -38.88 -86.55 -50.92
CA PHE A 233 -40.28 -86.93 -50.81
C PHE A 233 -41.02 -86.83 -52.15
N CYS A 234 -40.92 -85.69 -52.84
CA CYS A 234 -41.54 -85.49 -54.15
C CYS A 234 -41.01 -86.47 -55.20
N THR A 235 -39.70 -86.75 -55.19
CA THR A 235 -39.08 -87.70 -56.12
C THR A 235 -39.62 -89.11 -55.90
N GLY A 236 -39.67 -89.57 -54.65
CA GLY A 236 -40.24 -90.87 -54.29
C GLY A 236 -41.73 -90.98 -54.64
N ALA A 237 -42.52 -89.91 -54.44
CA ALA A 237 -43.93 -89.89 -54.85
C ALA A 237 -44.12 -90.02 -56.37
N ILE A 238 -43.29 -89.34 -57.17
CA ILE A 238 -43.31 -89.45 -58.64
C ILE A 238 -42.92 -90.86 -59.09
N GLU A 239 -41.87 -91.45 -58.51
CA GLU A 239 -41.45 -92.82 -58.83
C GLU A 239 -42.50 -93.85 -58.45
N GLY A 240 -43.10 -93.73 -57.26
CA GLY A 240 -44.20 -94.59 -56.84
C GLY A 240 -45.41 -94.53 -57.78
N ALA A 241 -45.76 -93.34 -58.27
CA ALA A 241 -46.84 -93.17 -59.24
C ALA A 241 -46.54 -93.87 -60.59
N LYS A 242 -45.27 -93.86 -61.05
CA LYS A 242 -44.86 -94.57 -62.28
C LYS A 242 -44.96 -96.08 -62.15
N LEU A 243 -44.73 -96.64 -60.96
CA LEU A 243 -44.80 -98.08 -60.71
C LEU A 243 -46.25 -98.60 -60.57
N ALA A 244 -47.20 -97.71 -60.29
CA ALA A 244 -48.62 -98.06 -60.10
C ALA A 244 -49.44 -98.03 -61.40
N THR A 245 -48.85 -97.61 -62.52
CA THR A 245 -49.47 -97.68 -63.85
C THR A 245 -49.30 -99.10 -64.45
N PRO A 246 -50.40 -99.81 -64.78
CA PRO A 246 -50.36 -101.16 -65.37
C PRO A 246 -49.83 -101.20 -66.81
#